data_AF-A0A9P8XRN5-F1
#
_entry.id   AF-A0A9P8XRN5-F1
#
_cell.length_a   1.000
_cell.length_b   1.000
_cell.length_c   1.000
_cell.angle_alpha   90.00
_cell.angle_beta   90.00
_cell.angle_gamma   90.00
#
_symmetry.space_group_name_H-M   'P 1'
#
loop_
_entity.id
_entity.type
_entity.pdbx_description
1 polymer ?
#
loop_
_entity_poly.entity_id
_entity_poly.type
_entity_poly.pdbx_seq_one_letter_code
_entity_poly.pdbx_strand_id
1 'polypeptide(L)'
;MRPDPSMPFSAVMQDAADALEAELDAYMVEGNRITRDLYRGLAMPWDVEKDLGFDRESFRRVEWATAWEGGEVRPMDEFFAPVSQAGGVVGASPGTVTAAAPSGPPKITTEIMEMMMSTGSPVIRWREAHPELVGTEQDVVRKFRRVVEKCLVDAAMGLDEVKGGLTGVMLLVKKK
;
A
#
# COMPACT_ATOMS: atom_id res chain seq x y z
N MET A 1 -6.33 -0.09 -1.16
CA MET A 1 -5.63 -0.46 -2.44
C MET A 1 -6.35 0.27 -3.54
N ARG A 2 -5.64 0.86 -4.51
CA ARG A 2 -6.29 1.43 -5.71
C ARG A 2 -5.90 0.61 -6.95
N PRO A 3 -6.88 -0.03 -7.62
CA PRO A 3 -6.66 -0.66 -8.92
C PRO A 3 -6.18 0.37 -9.94
N ASP A 4 -5.33 -0.05 -10.87
CA ASP A 4 -4.95 0.79 -12.00
C ASP A 4 -6.18 1.04 -12.90
N PRO A 5 -6.47 2.29 -13.32
CA PRO A 5 -7.63 2.59 -14.17
C PRO A 5 -7.66 1.79 -15.49
N SER A 6 -6.51 1.35 -16.00
CA SER A 6 -6.41 0.53 -17.22
C SER A 6 -6.82 -0.93 -17.01
N MET A 7 -6.97 -1.40 -15.77
CA MET A 7 -7.46 -2.75 -15.50
C MET A 7 -8.92 -2.89 -15.97
N PRO A 8 -9.26 -3.97 -16.68
CA PRO A 8 -10.65 -4.36 -16.88
C PRO A 8 -11.35 -4.48 -15.52
N PHE A 9 -12.59 -4.01 -15.44
CA PHE A 9 -13.37 -4.00 -14.19
C PHE A 9 -12.73 -3.21 -13.03
N SER A 10 -11.82 -2.26 -13.31
CA SER A 10 -11.17 -1.42 -12.28
C SER A 10 -12.16 -0.72 -11.35
N ALA A 11 -13.31 -0.27 -11.87
CA ALA A 11 -14.39 0.30 -11.06
C ALA A 11 -14.98 -0.72 -10.07
N VAL A 12 -15.24 -1.96 -10.50
CA VAL A 12 -15.77 -3.03 -9.62
C VAL A 12 -14.75 -3.41 -8.56
N MET A 13 -13.46 -3.48 -8.94
CA MET A 13 -12.38 -3.72 -7.98
C MET A 13 -12.26 -2.57 -6.98
N GLN A 14 -12.48 -1.32 -7.40
CA GLN A 14 -12.48 -0.15 -6.53
C GLN A 14 -13.67 -0.20 -5.56
N ASP A 15 -14.88 -0.49 -6.04
CA ASP A 15 -16.07 -0.65 -5.18
C ASP A 15 -15.85 -1.74 -4.11
N ALA A 16 -15.19 -2.84 -4.48
CA ALA A 16 -14.83 -3.91 -3.54
C ALA A 16 -13.80 -3.45 -2.50
N ALA A 17 -12.83 -2.62 -2.90
CA ALA A 17 -11.87 -2.04 -1.98
C ALA A 17 -12.55 -1.05 -1.01
N ASP A 18 -13.49 -0.25 -1.50
CA ASP A 18 -14.25 0.70 -0.68
C ASP A 18 -15.18 -0.03 0.30
N ALA A 19 -15.83 -1.12 -0.14
CA ALA A 19 -16.63 -1.97 0.73
C ALA A 19 -15.78 -2.62 1.84
N LEU A 20 -14.58 -3.10 1.51
CA LEU A 20 -13.63 -3.60 2.50
C LEU A 20 -13.25 -2.50 3.51
N GLU A 21 -12.96 -1.28 3.04
CA GLU A 21 -12.62 -0.17 3.92
C GLU A 21 -13.78 0.21 4.85
N ALA A 22 -15.01 0.21 4.35
CA ALA A 22 -16.20 0.47 5.16
C ALA A 22 -16.40 -0.60 6.24
N GLU A 23 -16.19 -1.88 5.92
CA GLU A 23 -16.30 -2.98 6.90
C GLU A 23 -15.21 -2.91 7.98
N LEU A 24 -14.03 -2.40 7.62
CA LEU A 24 -12.92 -2.23 8.55
C LEU A 24 -12.96 -0.92 9.35
N ASP A 25 -13.87 0.02 9.06
CA ASP A 25 -13.86 1.35 9.67
C ASP A 25 -14.02 1.32 11.21
N ALA A 26 -14.85 0.41 11.72
CA ALA A 26 -15.02 0.20 13.17
C ALA A 26 -13.74 -0.28 13.88
N TYR A 27 -12.76 -0.80 13.13
CA TYR A 27 -11.50 -1.35 13.63
C TYR A 27 -10.30 -0.41 13.40
N MET A 28 -10.57 0.77 12.83
CA MET A 28 -9.58 1.82 12.59
C MET A 28 -9.35 2.65 13.84
N VAL A 29 -8.09 2.86 14.19
CA VAL A 29 -7.69 3.86 15.20
C VAL A 29 -7.12 5.11 14.52
N GLU A 30 -6.91 6.18 15.27
CA GLU A 30 -6.41 7.46 14.76
C GLU A 30 -5.13 7.31 13.93
N GLY A 31 -4.18 6.50 14.40
CA GLY A 31 -2.95 6.22 13.66
C GLY A 31 -3.21 5.63 12.27
N ASN A 32 -4.21 4.75 12.12
CA ASN A 32 -4.58 4.22 10.80
C ASN A 32 -5.16 5.31 9.88
N ARG A 33 -5.97 6.21 10.44
CA ARG A 33 -6.61 7.30 9.70
C ARG A 33 -5.56 8.28 9.17
N ILE A 34 -4.61 8.69 10.01
CA ILE A 34 -3.50 9.56 9.61
C ILE A 34 -2.65 8.90 8.51
N THR A 35 -2.34 7.60 8.61
CA THR A 35 -1.60 6.90 7.54
C THR A 35 -2.39 6.86 6.23
N ARG A 36 -3.72 6.65 6.27
CA ARG A 36 -4.57 6.64 5.05
C ARG A 36 -4.70 8.00 4.40
N ASP A 37 -4.70 9.08 5.18
CA ASP A 37 -4.65 10.45 4.68
C ASP A 37 -3.21 10.94 4.42
N LEU A 38 -2.27 10.00 4.27
CA LEU A 38 -0.87 10.29 3.92
C LEU A 38 -0.22 11.32 4.86
N TYR A 39 -0.53 11.24 6.16
CA TYR A 39 0.01 12.13 7.19
C TYR A 39 -0.30 13.63 6.98
N ARG A 40 -1.37 14.00 6.26
CA ARG A 40 -1.72 15.42 6.07
C ARG A 40 -2.03 16.14 7.38
N GLY A 41 -2.67 15.45 8.32
CA GLY A 41 -2.97 15.97 9.66
C GLY A 41 -1.85 15.79 10.68
N LEU A 42 -0.67 15.32 10.28
CA LEU A 42 0.44 15.09 11.22
C LEU A 42 1.01 16.42 11.72
N ALA A 43 1.08 16.59 13.04
CA ALA A 43 1.72 17.74 13.66
C ALA A 43 3.20 17.81 13.28
N MET A 44 3.65 18.98 12.81
CA MET A 44 5.01 19.17 12.32
C MET A 44 5.95 19.59 13.46
N PRO A 45 7.29 19.48 13.28
CA PRO A 45 8.24 19.80 14.34
C PRO A 45 8.21 21.25 14.85
N TRP A 46 7.58 22.18 14.13
CA TRP A 46 7.38 23.57 14.56
C TRP A 46 6.00 23.85 15.18
N ASP A 47 5.10 22.85 15.18
CA ASP A 47 3.78 22.95 15.82
C ASP A 47 3.82 22.51 17.29
N VAL A 48 4.94 21.93 17.74
CA VAL A 48 5.16 21.53 19.14
C VAL A 48 5.81 22.66 19.95
N GLU A 49 5.51 22.75 21.25
CA GLU A 49 6.01 23.83 22.12
C GLU A 49 7.54 23.91 22.19
N LYS A 50 8.21 22.77 22.07
CA LYS A 50 9.67 22.68 22.13
C LYS A 50 10.27 22.87 20.74
N ASP A 51 11.18 23.84 20.59
CA ASP A 51 12.00 23.92 19.37
C ASP A 51 12.86 22.66 19.23
N LEU A 52 12.59 21.89 18.18
CA LEU A 52 13.32 20.67 17.84
C LEU A 52 14.50 20.93 16.88
N GLY A 53 14.71 22.18 16.47
CA GLY A 53 15.82 22.58 15.60
C GLY A 53 15.61 22.18 14.13
N PHE A 54 14.38 22.21 13.62
CA PHE A 54 14.09 21.95 12.20
C PHE A 54 13.83 23.24 11.44
N ASP A 55 14.29 23.28 10.18
CA ASP A 55 14.06 24.40 9.27
C ASP A 55 12.74 24.24 8.52
N ARG A 56 11.74 25.05 8.89
CA ARG A 56 10.40 25.03 8.28
C ARG A 56 10.41 25.32 6.78
N GLU A 57 11.31 26.19 6.31
CA GLU A 57 11.36 26.58 4.89
C GLU A 57 11.93 25.47 4.00
N SER A 58 12.71 24.56 4.59
CA SER A 58 13.22 23.37 3.91
C SER A 58 12.19 22.26 3.70
N PHE A 59 10.99 22.38 4.29
CA PHE A 59 9.99 21.33 4.24
C PHE A 59 9.57 21.01 2.80
N ARG A 60 9.57 19.72 2.46
CA ARG A 60 9.09 19.19 1.19
C ARG A 60 8.20 17.98 1.44
N ARG A 61 7.11 17.92 0.69
CA ARG A 61 6.17 16.80 0.67
C ARG A 61 6.09 16.27 -0.75
N VAL A 62 6.44 14.99 -0.91
CA VAL A 62 6.34 14.27 -2.17
C VAL A 62 5.29 13.18 -1.99
N GLU A 63 4.30 13.13 -2.88
CA GLU A 63 3.27 12.10 -2.88
C GLU A 63 3.40 11.26 -4.16
N TRP A 64 3.06 9.97 -4.08
CA TRP A 64 3.02 9.07 -5.24
C TRP A 64 1.64 8.45 -5.39
N ALA A 65 1.21 8.31 -6.64
CA ALA A 65 -0.05 7.67 -7.01
C ALA A 65 -1.31 8.34 -6.41
N THR A 66 -1.26 9.66 -6.20
CA THR A 66 -2.36 10.47 -5.64
C THR A 66 -2.95 11.42 -6.69
N ALA A 67 -4.23 11.78 -6.56
CA ALA A 67 -4.87 12.81 -7.39
C ALA A 67 -4.89 14.21 -6.70
N TRP A 68 -3.94 14.48 -5.81
CA TRP A 68 -3.95 15.68 -4.95
C TRP A 68 -3.36 16.91 -5.65
N GLU A 69 -4.04 18.06 -5.54
CA GLU A 69 -3.53 19.37 -5.97
C GLU A 69 -2.79 20.07 -4.81
N GLY A 70 -1.49 20.35 -4.97
CA GLY A 70 -0.71 21.14 -4.03
C GLY A 70 0.62 20.53 -3.55
N GLY A 71 0.97 19.33 -4.03
CA GLY A 71 2.26 18.68 -3.77
C GLY A 71 2.96 18.23 -5.05
N GLU A 72 4.24 17.84 -4.94
CA GLU A 72 4.91 17.13 -6.02
C GLU A 72 4.34 15.71 -6.09
N VAL A 73 3.44 15.48 -7.04
CA VAL A 73 2.82 14.18 -7.29
C VAL A 73 3.64 13.44 -8.34
N ARG A 74 4.10 12.24 -7.99
CA ARG A 74 4.87 11.37 -8.88
C ARG A 74 4.09 10.11 -9.26
N PRO A 75 4.37 9.50 -10.42
CA PRO A 75 3.75 8.24 -10.81
C PRO A 75 4.31 7.07 -9.96
N MET A 76 3.52 6.00 -9.83
CA MET A 76 3.81 4.91 -8.89
C MET A 76 5.08 4.11 -9.21
N ASP A 77 5.40 3.98 -10.49
CA ASP A 77 6.60 3.30 -10.97
C ASP A 77 7.90 3.98 -10.50
N GLU A 78 7.86 5.28 -10.20
CA GLU A 78 8.96 6.01 -9.56
C GLU A 78 9.12 5.69 -8.06
N PHE A 79 8.05 5.25 -7.38
CA PHE A 79 8.12 4.88 -5.95
C PHE A 79 8.90 3.59 -5.73
N PHE A 80 8.68 2.61 -6.61
CA PHE A 80 9.36 1.31 -6.60
C PHE A 80 10.51 1.23 -7.60
N ALA A 81 10.95 2.37 -8.16
CA ALA A 81 12.13 2.39 -9.03
C ALA A 81 13.24 1.61 -8.33
N PRO A 82 13.75 0.52 -8.95
CA PRO A 82 14.67 -0.36 -8.27
C PRO A 82 15.89 0.45 -7.84
N VAL A 83 16.37 0.18 -6.63
CA VAL A 83 17.75 0.50 -6.21
C VAL A 83 18.71 -0.35 -7.07
N SER A 84 18.72 -0.12 -8.38
CA SER A 84 19.58 -0.80 -9.34
C SER A 84 20.23 0.14 -10.34
N GLN A 85 20.02 1.46 -10.24
CA GLN A 85 20.92 2.41 -10.90
C GLN A 85 22.22 2.72 -10.12
N ALA A 86 22.35 2.23 -8.89
CA ALA A 86 23.64 2.15 -8.22
C ALA A 86 23.77 0.74 -7.64
N GLY A 87 24.72 -0.05 -8.15
CA GLY A 87 24.94 -1.45 -7.79
C GLY A 87 25.34 -1.70 -6.33
N GLY A 88 24.42 -1.46 -5.39
CA GLY A 88 24.57 -1.74 -3.97
C GLY A 88 23.67 -2.91 -3.57
N VAL A 89 24.23 -4.11 -3.54
CA VAL A 89 23.60 -5.27 -2.89
C VAL A 89 23.46 -4.97 -1.40
N VAL A 90 22.24 -4.73 -0.92
CA VAL A 90 21.94 -4.75 0.51
C VAL A 90 21.57 -6.18 0.92
N GLY A 91 22.50 -6.83 1.61
CA GLY A 91 22.22 -8.01 2.43
C GLY A 91 22.26 -9.36 1.72
N ALA A 92 23.43 -9.80 1.27
CA ALA A 92 23.70 -11.22 1.09
C ALA A 92 24.91 -11.61 1.95
N SER A 93 24.69 -12.47 2.95
CA SER A 93 25.80 -13.20 3.56
C SER A 93 26.47 -14.09 2.50
N PRO A 94 27.81 -14.17 2.45
CA PRO A 94 28.47 -14.89 1.38
C PRO A 94 28.40 -16.39 1.63
N GLY A 95 27.65 -17.11 0.79
CA GLY A 95 27.76 -18.55 0.66
C GLY A 95 26.45 -19.31 0.64
N THR A 96 25.67 -19.20 -0.44
CA THR A 96 24.86 -20.31 -1.00
C THR A 96 24.53 -19.95 -2.46
N VAL A 97 24.62 -20.93 -3.35
CA VAL A 97 24.65 -20.79 -4.81
C VAL A 97 23.24 -20.94 -5.42
N THR A 98 23.05 -20.30 -6.58
CA THR A 98 22.09 -20.59 -7.68
C THR A 98 20.57 -20.41 -7.46
N ALA A 99 20.06 -19.31 -8.01
CA ALA A 99 19.12 -19.33 -9.14
C ALA A 99 19.21 -17.96 -9.83
N ALA A 100 19.11 -17.89 -11.16
CA ALA A 100 18.95 -16.61 -11.83
C ALA A 100 17.69 -15.94 -11.25
N ALA A 101 17.85 -14.76 -10.64
CA ALA A 101 16.72 -13.99 -10.17
C ALA A 101 15.76 -13.77 -11.36
N PRO A 102 14.45 -14.05 -11.22
CA PRO A 102 13.51 -13.78 -12.29
C PRO A 102 13.64 -12.30 -12.70
N SER A 103 13.90 -12.07 -13.98
CA SER A 103 14.02 -10.72 -14.53
C SER A 103 12.65 -10.07 -14.57
N GLY A 104 12.40 -9.16 -13.65
CA GLY A 104 11.17 -8.38 -13.53
C GLY A 104 10.82 -8.11 -12.06
N PRO A 105 10.06 -7.06 -11.75
CA PRO A 105 9.50 -6.92 -10.40
C PRO A 105 8.68 -8.18 -10.06
N PRO A 106 8.71 -8.67 -8.80
CA PRO A 106 7.92 -9.82 -8.43
C PRO A 106 6.45 -9.56 -8.75
N LYS A 107 5.83 -10.46 -9.53
CA LYS A 107 4.40 -10.38 -9.84
C LYS A 107 3.59 -10.51 -8.56
N ILE A 108 2.63 -9.62 -8.37
CA ILE A 108 1.72 -9.66 -7.22
C ILE A 108 0.59 -10.60 -7.57
N THR A 109 0.64 -11.83 -7.04
CA THR A 109 -0.48 -12.77 -7.15
C THR A 109 -1.59 -12.41 -6.17
N THR A 110 -2.80 -12.90 -6.42
CA THR A 110 -3.93 -12.74 -5.49
C THR A 110 -3.65 -13.31 -4.08
N GLU A 111 -2.83 -14.36 -3.97
CA GLU A 111 -2.36 -14.90 -2.69
C GLU A 111 -1.40 -13.93 -1.98
N ILE A 112 -0.45 -13.35 -2.70
CA ILE A 112 0.48 -12.37 -2.16
C ILE A 112 -0.29 -11.12 -1.73
N MET A 113 -1.29 -10.70 -2.51
CA MET A 113 -2.19 -9.60 -2.16
C MET A 113 -2.95 -9.89 -0.86
N GLU A 114 -3.57 -11.08 -0.71
CA GLU A 114 -4.24 -11.48 0.53
C GLU A 114 -3.28 -11.52 1.72
N MET A 115 -2.06 -12.03 1.52
CA MET A 115 -1.01 -12.06 2.53
C MET A 115 -0.66 -10.65 2.99
N MET A 116 -0.40 -9.72 2.06
CA MET A 116 -0.05 -8.33 2.38
C MET A 116 -1.19 -7.65 3.15
N MET A 117 -2.43 -7.79 2.68
CA MET A 117 -3.60 -7.19 3.32
C MET A 117 -3.88 -7.77 4.72
N SER A 118 -3.56 -9.05 4.92
CA SER A 118 -3.71 -9.74 6.22
C SER A 118 -2.82 -9.17 7.33
N THR A 119 -1.79 -8.38 7.00
CA THR A 119 -0.93 -7.71 7.98
C THR A 119 -1.50 -6.39 8.49
N GLY A 120 -2.58 -5.88 7.87
CA GLY A 120 -3.20 -4.63 8.26
C GLY A 120 -3.78 -4.71 9.67
N SER A 121 -3.37 -3.79 10.57
CA SER A 121 -3.89 -3.80 11.94
C SER A 121 -5.42 -3.73 12.07
N PRO A 122 -6.20 -3.05 11.20
CA PRO A 122 -7.65 -3.15 11.22
C PRO A 122 -8.17 -4.55 10.88
N VAL A 123 -7.51 -5.26 9.96
CA VAL A 123 -7.86 -6.65 9.62
C VAL A 123 -7.60 -7.57 10.79
N ILE A 124 -6.47 -7.40 11.49
CA ILE A 124 -6.16 -8.19 12.70
C ILE A 124 -7.26 -7.99 13.74
N ARG A 125 -7.66 -6.76 14.05
CA ARG A 125 -8.73 -6.46 15.01
C ARG A 125 -10.10 -6.97 14.55
N TRP A 126 -10.40 -6.88 13.25
CA TRP A 126 -11.64 -7.45 12.69
C TRP A 126 -11.68 -8.96 12.90
N ARG A 127 -10.56 -9.66 12.69
CA ARG A 127 -10.45 -11.12 12.91
C ARG A 127 -10.53 -11.50 14.39
N GLU A 128 -9.99 -10.68 15.28
CA GLU A 128 -10.14 -10.85 16.74
C GLU A 128 -11.62 -10.74 17.17
N ALA A 129 -12.40 -9.86 16.53
CA ALA A 129 -13.82 -9.67 16.81
C ALA A 129 -14.75 -10.70 16.13
N HIS A 130 -14.29 -11.38 15.08
CA HIS A 130 -15.04 -12.38 14.32
C HIS A 130 -14.26 -13.70 14.16
N PRO A 131 -13.83 -14.34 15.27
CA PRO A 131 -12.96 -15.51 15.21
C PRO A 131 -13.56 -16.68 14.43
N GLU A 132 -14.89 -16.82 14.39
CA GLU A 132 -15.62 -17.84 13.66
C GLU A 132 -15.61 -17.65 12.13
N LEU A 133 -15.34 -16.43 11.65
CA LEU A 133 -15.29 -16.12 10.22
C LEU A 133 -13.87 -16.23 9.66
N VAL A 134 -12.84 -16.24 10.52
CA VAL A 134 -11.43 -16.29 10.11
C VAL A 134 -11.13 -17.57 9.35
N GLY A 135 -10.51 -17.44 8.17
CA GLY A 135 -10.16 -18.57 7.30
C GLY A 135 -11.34 -19.17 6.54
N THR A 136 -12.56 -18.65 6.73
CA THR A 136 -13.73 -18.99 5.90
C THR A 136 -13.84 -18.05 4.70
N GLU A 137 -14.74 -18.34 3.78
CA GLU A 137 -15.06 -17.42 2.68
C GLU A 137 -15.62 -16.08 3.15
N GLN A 138 -16.12 -15.97 4.39
CA GLN A 138 -16.62 -14.73 4.96
C GLN A 138 -15.53 -13.88 5.61
N ASP A 139 -14.27 -14.34 5.64
CA ASP A 139 -13.15 -13.50 6.04
C ASP A 139 -13.10 -12.24 5.16
N VAL A 140 -12.96 -11.08 5.81
CA VAL A 140 -13.01 -9.77 5.17
C VAL A 140 -12.04 -9.62 3.99
N VAL A 141 -10.83 -10.18 4.09
CA VAL A 141 -9.84 -10.14 3.01
C VAL A 141 -10.19 -11.12 1.89
N ARG A 142 -10.73 -12.29 2.24
CA ARG A 142 -11.15 -13.29 1.24
C ARG A 142 -12.35 -12.85 0.42
N LYS A 143 -13.32 -12.18 1.03
CA LYS A 143 -14.43 -11.54 0.32
C LYS A 143 -13.92 -10.60 -0.76
N PHE A 144 -12.97 -9.72 -0.40
CA PHE A 144 -12.34 -8.82 -1.36
C PHE A 144 -11.57 -9.57 -2.46
N ARG A 145 -10.70 -10.52 -2.07
CA ARG A 145 -9.93 -11.34 -3.02
C ARG A 145 -10.80 -12.03 -4.06
N ARG A 146 -11.91 -12.63 -3.64
CA ARG A 146 -12.85 -13.31 -4.56
C ARG A 146 -13.43 -12.38 -5.62
N VAL A 147 -13.72 -11.13 -5.28
CA VAL A 147 -14.17 -10.15 -6.26
C VAL A 147 -13.07 -9.85 -7.28
N VAL A 148 -11.84 -9.64 -6.80
CA VAL A 148 -10.68 -9.43 -7.68
C VAL A 148 -10.44 -10.62 -8.60
N GLU A 149 -10.42 -11.86 -8.07
CA GLU A 149 -10.26 -13.08 -8.86
C GLU A 149 -11.37 -13.23 -9.91
N LYS A 150 -12.62 -12.96 -9.54
CA LYS A 150 -13.74 -12.99 -10.48
C LYS A 150 -13.52 -11.99 -11.62
N CYS A 151 -13.13 -10.76 -11.31
CA CYS A 151 -12.83 -9.75 -12.33
C CYS A 151 -11.70 -10.18 -13.28
N LEU A 152 -10.65 -10.83 -12.76
CA LEU A 152 -9.54 -11.35 -13.59
C LEU A 152 -10.00 -12.51 -14.48
N VAL A 153 -10.76 -13.47 -13.95
CA VAL A 153 -11.31 -14.59 -14.71
C VAL A 153 -12.27 -14.10 -15.80
N ASP A 154 -13.18 -13.19 -15.46
CA ASP A 154 -14.13 -12.60 -16.41
C ASP A 154 -13.40 -11.79 -17.52
N ALA A 155 -12.21 -11.26 -17.23
CA ALA A 155 -11.33 -10.60 -18.19
C ALA A 155 -10.38 -11.56 -18.95
N ALA A 156 -10.44 -12.88 -18.69
CA ALA A 156 -9.51 -13.89 -19.20
C ALA A 156 -8.03 -13.58 -18.90
N MET A 157 -7.75 -12.96 -17.74
CA MET A 157 -6.41 -12.61 -17.25
C MET A 157 -5.89 -13.63 -16.22
N GLY A 158 -4.57 -13.67 -16.05
CA GLY A 158 -3.93 -14.44 -14.98
C GLY A 158 -4.21 -13.87 -13.58
N LEU A 159 -4.25 -14.73 -12.55
CA LEU A 159 -4.38 -14.32 -11.14
C LEU A 159 -3.13 -13.60 -10.59
N ASP A 160 -2.08 -13.49 -11.39
CA ASP A 160 -0.83 -12.78 -11.15
C ASP A 160 -0.73 -11.46 -11.93
N GLU A 161 -1.80 -11.05 -12.60
CA GLU A 161 -1.83 -9.85 -13.46
C GLU A 161 -2.57 -8.65 -12.81
N VAL A 162 -2.75 -8.67 -11.49
CA VAL A 162 -3.33 -7.53 -10.76
C VAL A 162 -2.43 -6.31 -10.89
N LYS A 163 -2.92 -5.24 -11.51
CA LYS A 163 -2.26 -3.92 -11.52
C LYS A 163 -2.95 -2.98 -10.55
N GLY A 164 -2.15 -2.37 -9.69
CA GLY A 164 -2.60 -1.39 -8.71
C GLY A 164 -1.42 -0.84 -7.93
N GLY A 165 -1.65 0.27 -7.23
CA GLY A 165 -0.61 0.98 -6.49
C GLY A 165 -0.92 1.08 -5.00
N LEU A 166 0.15 1.19 -4.21
CA LEU A 166 0.10 1.77 -2.87
C LEU A 166 0.28 3.27 -3.02
N THR A 167 -0.51 4.08 -2.34
CA THR A 167 -0.21 5.51 -2.26
C THR A 167 1.01 5.72 -1.35
N GLY A 168 1.94 6.55 -1.80
CA GLY A 168 3.17 6.85 -1.08
C GLY A 168 3.22 8.31 -0.65
N VAL A 169 3.89 8.59 0.46
CA VAL A 169 4.24 9.96 0.85
C VAL A 169 5.60 10.00 1.53
N MET A 170 6.36 11.04 1.23
CA MET A 170 7.63 11.34 1.86
C MET A 170 7.61 12.79 2.36
N LEU A 171 7.90 12.93 3.66
CA LEU A 171 8.02 14.22 4.33
C LEU A 171 9.51 14.45 4.59
N LEU A 172 10.09 15.48 3.96
CA LEU A 172 11.49 15.85 4.14
C LEU A 172 11.57 17.20 4.83
N VAL A 173 12.47 17.30 5.80
CA VAL A 173 12.78 18.56 6.49
C VAL A 173 14.24 18.50 6.94
N LYS A 174 14.97 19.61 6.79
CA LYS A 174 16.35 19.73 7.26
C LYS A 174 16.36 20.04 8.75
N LYS A 175 17.27 19.39 9.46
CA LYS A 175 17.69 19.83 10.78
C LYS A 175 18.64 21.02 10.62
N LYS A 176 18.47 22.04 11.48
CA LYS A 176 19.36 23.20 11.59
C LYS A 176 20.73 22.79 12.11
#